data_AF-A0A1C4QTC1-F1
#
_entry.id   AF-A0A1C4QTC1-F1
#
_cell.length_a   1.000
_cell.length_b   1.000
_cell.length_c   1.000
_cell.angle_alpha   90.00
_cell.angle_beta   90.00
_cell.angle_gamma   90.00
#
_symmetry.space_group_name_H-M   'P 1'
#
loop_
_entity.id
_entity.type
_entity.pdbx_description
1 polymer ?
#
loop_
_entity_poly.entity_id
_entity_poly.type
_entity_poly.pdbx_seq_one_letter_code
_entity_poly.pdbx_strand_id
1 'polypeptide(L)'
;MRLRALLDTEALGLRLLGGQEELDRTVRGVMTTDLRDPSRYLSGGELVLTGLAWRHGPADSEPFVRILAGAGVAALAAGEAGLRGIPADLVTACARHRLPLFAVDEQVAFAAVTEYVVRQVSTERTGDLAAVVERHRRLMSSGPAGRGPDAVLDLLGSDLDLRAWVLSATGREIGGSDRPLPAALRADLAGAQQAAARTARPSPHRVAVQGGGTFSLFPVRADAGAGDIRATVLSDWFLAVAADAGEWPAERLDLLRGVAQLIAVERDRREAARAVRRRLATEVFELVAGGAPPAEIGARLRAATPVLVPGVAEVPQWQVVVARVDWAGGEAP
;
A
#
# COMPACT_ATOMS: atom_id res chain seq x y z
N MET A 1 8.64 -6.23 -15.00
CA MET A 1 9.96 -6.07 -15.67
C MET A 1 9.87 -6.62 -17.08
N ARG A 2 10.78 -6.31 -18.01
CA ARG A 2 10.77 -6.88 -19.37
C ARG A 2 11.61 -8.15 -19.47
N LEU A 3 11.27 -9.06 -20.39
CA LEU A 3 12.05 -10.28 -20.64
C LEU A 3 13.51 -10.00 -20.97
N ARG A 4 13.82 -8.95 -21.75
CA ARG A 4 15.21 -8.57 -22.07
C ARG A 4 16.09 -8.38 -20.82
N ALA A 5 15.53 -7.86 -19.73
CA ALA A 5 16.29 -7.62 -18.50
C ALA A 5 16.74 -8.91 -17.79
N LEU A 6 16.05 -10.03 -18.05
CA LEU A 6 16.45 -11.34 -17.57
C LEU A 6 17.74 -11.82 -18.25
N LEU A 7 17.92 -11.50 -19.54
CA LEU A 7 19.12 -11.87 -20.31
C LEU A 7 20.34 -11.06 -19.89
N ASP A 8 20.14 -9.82 -19.46
CA ASP A 8 21.22 -8.95 -19.00
C ASP A 8 21.78 -9.38 -17.62
N THR A 9 21.13 -10.33 -16.94
CA THR A 9 21.55 -10.83 -15.63
C THR A 9 22.22 -12.21 -15.77
N GLU A 10 23.54 -12.22 -15.99
CA GLU A 10 24.32 -13.45 -16.19
C GLU A 10 24.13 -14.50 -15.07
N ALA A 11 23.93 -14.07 -13.83
CA ALA A 11 23.73 -14.94 -12.67
C ALA A 11 22.46 -15.84 -12.76
N LEU A 12 21.55 -15.55 -13.69
CA LEU A 12 20.34 -16.37 -13.92
C LEU A 12 20.58 -17.54 -14.87
N GLY A 13 21.73 -17.60 -15.56
CA GLY A 13 22.04 -18.69 -16.49
C GLY A 13 21.02 -18.86 -17.61
N LEU A 14 20.34 -17.79 -18.01
CA LEU A 14 19.29 -17.82 -19.03
C LEU A 14 19.87 -17.58 -20.42
N ARG A 15 19.63 -18.52 -21.34
CA ARG A 15 20.02 -18.40 -22.75
C ARG A 15 18.80 -18.46 -23.65
N LEU A 16 18.59 -17.43 -24.46
CA LEU A 16 17.47 -17.39 -25.40
C LEU A 16 17.65 -18.40 -26.53
N LEU A 17 16.62 -19.21 -26.78
CA LEU A 17 16.56 -20.19 -27.88
C LEU A 17 15.65 -19.74 -29.02
N GLY A 18 14.71 -18.81 -28.77
CA GLY A 18 13.82 -18.25 -29.79
C GLY A 18 12.85 -17.22 -29.23
N GLY A 19 12.27 -16.39 -30.10
CA GLY A 19 11.32 -15.33 -29.72
C GLY A 19 11.97 -13.97 -29.48
N GLN A 20 13.05 -13.64 -30.21
CA GLN A 20 13.80 -12.38 -30.12
C GLN A 20 12.89 -11.15 -30.26
N GLU A 21 11.88 -11.23 -31.12
CA GLU A 21 10.93 -10.14 -31.39
C GLU A 21 9.96 -9.87 -30.22
N GLU A 22 9.90 -10.76 -29.24
CA GLU A 22 8.94 -10.74 -28.13
C GLU A 22 9.59 -10.36 -26.79
N LEU A 23 10.88 -10.01 -26.77
CA LEU A 23 11.64 -9.73 -25.54
C LEU A 23 11.16 -8.47 -24.79
N ASP A 24 10.23 -7.71 -25.36
CA ASP A 24 9.56 -6.58 -24.69
C ASP A 24 8.33 -6.97 -23.86
N ARG A 25 7.94 -8.25 -23.87
CA ARG A 25 6.86 -8.73 -23.00
C ARG A 25 7.19 -8.47 -21.53
N THR A 26 6.15 -8.11 -20.79
CA THR A 26 6.25 -7.84 -19.36
C THR A 26 6.12 -9.15 -18.57
N VAL A 27 7.10 -9.41 -17.72
CA VAL A 27 7.07 -10.49 -16.73
C VAL A 27 6.45 -9.94 -15.44
N ARG A 28 5.39 -10.61 -14.99
CA ARG A 28 4.58 -10.27 -13.80
C ARG A 28 4.71 -11.26 -12.65
N GLY A 29 5.32 -12.42 -12.91
CA GLY A 29 5.45 -13.49 -11.95
C GLY A 29 6.23 -14.66 -12.51
N VAL A 30 6.34 -15.72 -11.73
CA VAL A 30 7.05 -16.94 -12.09
C VAL A 30 6.25 -18.13 -11.59
N MET A 31 6.19 -19.18 -12.40
CA MET A 31 5.49 -20.43 -12.08
C MET A 31 6.40 -21.59 -12.43
N THR A 32 6.83 -22.36 -11.43
CA THR A 32 7.55 -23.61 -11.67
C THR A 32 6.58 -24.77 -11.73
N THR A 33 6.57 -25.53 -12.84
CA THR A 33 5.66 -26.65 -13.00
C THR A 33 6.17 -27.69 -13.99
N ASP A 34 5.81 -28.94 -13.73
CA ASP A 34 5.92 -30.05 -14.68
C ASP A 34 4.57 -30.75 -14.87
N LEU A 35 3.46 -30.03 -14.66
CA LEU A 35 2.14 -30.51 -15.01
C LEU A 35 1.96 -30.47 -16.54
N ARG A 36 1.38 -31.52 -17.11
CA ARG A 36 1.02 -31.55 -18.56
C ARG A 36 0.04 -30.43 -18.93
N ASP A 37 -0.82 -30.03 -18.01
CA ASP A 37 -1.75 -28.91 -18.15
C ASP A 37 -1.72 -28.02 -16.90
N PRO A 38 -0.93 -26.93 -16.91
CA PRO A 38 -0.88 -25.98 -15.81
C PRO A 38 -1.91 -24.85 -15.90
N SER A 39 -2.82 -24.85 -16.88
CA SER A 39 -3.72 -23.72 -17.19
C SER A 39 -4.45 -23.14 -15.98
N ARG A 40 -4.95 -23.99 -15.08
CA ARG A 40 -5.69 -23.57 -13.86
C ARG A 40 -4.87 -22.73 -12.87
N TYR A 41 -3.55 -22.70 -13.01
CA TYR A 41 -2.63 -21.97 -12.13
C TYR A 41 -2.02 -20.74 -12.79
N LEU A 42 -2.35 -20.48 -14.06
CA LEU A 42 -1.81 -19.38 -14.84
C LEU A 42 -2.83 -18.24 -14.89
N SER A 43 -2.36 -17.03 -14.63
CA SER A 43 -3.12 -15.77 -14.69
C SER A 43 -2.64 -14.85 -15.82
N GLY A 44 -1.53 -15.19 -16.48
CA GLY A 44 -0.95 -14.46 -17.61
C GLY A 44 0.21 -13.56 -17.20
N GLY A 45 1.21 -13.46 -18.08
CA GLY A 45 2.43 -12.67 -17.87
C GLY A 45 3.49 -13.35 -17.02
N GLU A 46 3.34 -14.64 -16.69
CA GLU A 46 4.34 -15.39 -15.94
C GLU A 46 5.54 -15.81 -16.81
N LEU A 47 6.71 -15.94 -16.19
CA LEU A 47 7.78 -16.78 -16.67
C LEU A 47 7.53 -18.21 -16.15
N VAL A 48 7.26 -19.16 -17.04
CA VAL A 48 7.06 -20.57 -16.64
C VAL A 48 8.40 -21.29 -16.64
N LEU A 49 8.76 -21.92 -15.52
CA LEU A 49 9.96 -22.76 -15.38
C LEU A 49 9.56 -24.24 -15.39
N THR A 50 10.24 -25.07 -16.17
CA THR A 50 9.93 -26.52 -16.28
C THR A 50 11.19 -27.36 -16.39
N GLY A 51 11.20 -28.51 -15.70
CA GLY A 51 12.23 -29.54 -15.85
C GLY A 51 11.91 -30.53 -16.98
N LEU A 52 10.81 -30.31 -17.72
CA LEU A 52 10.32 -31.14 -18.83
C LEU A 52 9.87 -32.56 -18.41
N ALA A 53 9.57 -32.81 -17.13
CA ALA A 53 9.12 -34.13 -16.67
C ALA A 53 7.75 -34.57 -17.24
N TRP A 54 6.98 -33.63 -17.79
CA TRP A 54 5.73 -33.90 -18.51
C TRP A 54 5.94 -34.51 -19.91
N ARG A 55 7.14 -34.37 -20.49
CA ARG A 55 7.43 -34.74 -21.88
C ARG A 55 7.87 -36.20 -21.99
N HIS A 56 7.08 -37.01 -22.68
CA HIS A 56 7.33 -38.43 -22.95
C HIS A 56 7.79 -38.64 -24.40
N GLY A 57 7.40 -37.74 -25.31
CA GLY A 57 7.88 -37.72 -26.69
C GLY A 57 7.64 -36.39 -27.40
N PRO A 58 8.05 -36.26 -28.68
CA PRO A 58 7.93 -35.01 -29.44
C PRO A 58 6.51 -34.48 -29.60
N ALA A 59 5.51 -35.37 -29.56
CA ALA A 59 4.10 -35.01 -29.72
C ALA A 59 3.54 -34.21 -28.53
N ASP A 60 4.19 -34.23 -27.36
CA ASP A 60 3.70 -33.56 -26.16
C ASP A 60 3.99 -32.05 -26.17
N SER A 61 5.00 -31.61 -26.91
CA SER A 61 5.49 -30.22 -26.88
C SER A 61 4.48 -29.22 -27.44
N GLU A 62 3.81 -29.57 -28.53
CA GLU A 62 2.84 -28.69 -29.19
C GLU A 62 1.60 -28.43 -28.30
N PRO A 63 0.92 -29.45 -27.71
CA PRO A 63 -0.15 -29.22 -26.75
C PRO A 63 0.26 -28.38 -25.54
N PHE A 64 1.43 -28.66 -24.95
CA PHE A 64 1.91 -27.94 -23.77
C PHE A 64 2.15 -26.44 -24.08
N VAL A 65 2.90 -26.14 -25.14
CA VAL A 65 3.16 -24.75 -25.54
C VAL A 65 1.86 -24.01 -25.89
N ARG A 66 0.93 -24.67 -26.60
CA ARG A 66 -0.37 -24.07 -26.93
C ARG A 66 -1.16 -23.69 -25.68
N ILE A 67 -1.12 -24.50 -24.62
CA ILE A 67 -1.77 -24.17 -23.33
C ILE A 67 -1.14 -22.91 -22.73
N LEU A 68 0.20 -22.83 -22.68
CA LEU A 68 0.90 -21.68 -22.11
C LEU A 68 0.62 -20.40 -22.91
N ALA A 69 0.69 -20.48 -24.25
CA ALA A 69 0.40 -19.36 -25.12
C ALA A 69 -1.06 -18.89 -24.98
N GLY A 70 -2.02 -19.82 -24.90
CA GLY A 70 -3.43 -19.52 -24.67
C GLY A 70 -3.71 -18.87 -23.30
N ALA A 71 -2.91 -19.18 -22.29
CA ALA A 71 -2.98 -18.56 -20.97
C ALA A 71 -2.28 -17.19 -20.88
N GLY A 72 -1.65 -16.72 -21.96
CA GLY A 72 -0.96 -15.42 -21.99
C GLY A 72 0.38 -15.41 -21.23
N VAL A 73 1.05 -16.56 -21.11
CA VAL A 73 2.38 -16.68 -20.49
C VAL A 73 3.39 -15.77 -21.21
N ALA A 74 4.23 -15.07 -20.45
CA ALA A 74 5.22 -14.16 -21.02
C ALA A 74 6.33 -14.93 -21.75
N ALA A 75 6.84 -16.00 -21.13
CA ALA A 75 7.87 -16.87 -21.68
C ALA A 75 7.94 -18.24 -20.98
N LEU A 76 8.59 -19.20 -21.64
CA LEU A 76 8.96 -20.51 -21.09
C LEU A 76 10.48 -20.58 -20.88
N ALA A 77 10.92 -21.06 -19.72
CA ALA A 77 12.30 -21.44 -19.48
C ALA A 77 12.39 -22.93 -19.12
N ALA A 78 13.15 -23.68 -19.90
CA ALA A 78 13.35 -25.11 -19.72
C ALA A 78 14.72 -25.38 -19.13
N GLY A 79 14.77 -26.19 -18.07
CA GLY A 79 16.02 -26.62 -17.46
C GLY A 79 16.76 -27.62 -18.35
N GLU A 80 18.08 -27.47 -18.45
CA GLU A 80 18.93 -28.43 -19.18
C GLU A 80 19.32 -29.65 -18.32
N ALA A 81 19.06 -29.61 -17.01
CA ALA A 81 19.41 -30.67 -16.07
C ALA A 81 18.83 -32.04 -16.51
N GLY A 82 19.73 -32.99 -16.79
CA GLY A 82 19.36 -34.35 -17.21
C GLY A 82 19.07 -34.52 -18.71
N LEU A 83 19.25 -33.49 -19.53
CA LEU A 83 19.06 -33.51 -20.97
C LEU A 83 20.35 -33.16 -21.72
N ARG A 84 20.53 -33.68 -22.94
CA ARG A 84 21.62 -33.25 -23.85
C ARG A 84 21.26 -31.95 -24.59
N GLY A 85 20.64 -31.01 -23.88
CA GLY A 85 20.06 -29.78 -24.43
C GLY A 85 18.55 -29.83 -24.65
N ILE A 86 17.97 -28.67 -24.94
CA ILE A 86 16.51 -28.49 -25.10
C ILE A 86 16.00 -29.16 -26.39
N PRO A 87 14.90 -29.95 -26.34
CA PRO A 87 14.38 -30.65 -27.52
C PRO A 87 13.95 -29.73 -28.66
N ALA A 88 14.34 -30.06 -29.90
CA ALA A 88 14.03 -29.27 -31.10
C ALA A 88 12.52 -29.12 -31.38
N ASP A 89 11.71 -30.11 -31.00
CA ASP A 89 10.25 -30.06 -31.08
C ASP A 89 9.67 -28.97 -30.17
N LEU A 90 10.24 -28.76 -28.98
CA LEU A 90 9.82 -27.69 -28.07
C LEU A 90 10.18 -26.31 -28.63
N VAL A 91 11.38 -26.17 -29.20
CA VAL A 91 11.82 -24.94 -29.87
C VAL A 91 10.87 -24.60 -31.03
N THR A 92 10.54 -25.60 -31.85
CA THR A 92 9.63 -25.45 -32.99
C THR A 92 8.22 -25.05 -32.55
N ALA A 93 7.68 -25.71 -31.51
CA ALA A 93 6.37 -25.38 -30.96
C ALA A 93 6.34 -23.94 -30.39
N CYS A 94 7.36 -23.55 -29.61
CA CYS A 94 7.49 -22.20 -29.07
C CYS A 94 7.52 -21.14 -30.18
N ALA A 95 8.28 -21.38 -31.25
CA ALA A 95 8.34 -20.48 -32.40
C ALA A 95 6.97 -20.32 -33.09
N ARG A 96 6.23 -21.41 -33.30
CA ARG A 96 4.88 -21.37 -33.90
C ARG A 96 3.89 -20.54 -33.10
N HIS A 97 3.96 -20.61 -31.77
CA HIS A 97 3.06 -19.88 -30.87
C HIS A 97 3.62 -18.51 -30.44
N ARG A 98 4.74 -18.06 -31.03
CA ARG A 98 5.43 -16.82 -30.63
C ARG A 98 5.67 -16.75 -29.12
N LEU A 99 6.00 -17.87 -28.49
CA LEU A 99 6.33 -17.94 -27.07
C LEU A 99 7.85 -17.94 -26.93
N PRO A 100 8.46 -16.91 -26.30
CA PRO A 100 9.88 -16.90 -26.03
C PRO A 100 10.31 -18.12 -25.22
N LEU A 101 11.40 -18.75 -25.66
CA LEU A 101 11.95 -19.94 -25.02
C LEU A 101 13.37 -19.65 -24.55
N PHE A 102 13.63 -19.95 -23.28
CA PHE A 102 14.94 -19.87 -22.65
C PHE A 102 15.41 -21.27 -22.24
N ALA A 103 16.69 -21.54 -22.40
CA ALA A 103 17.38 -22.60 -21.66
C ALA A 103 17.85 -22.03 -20.31
N VAL A 104 17.66 -22.79 -19.25
CA VAL A 104 18.24 -22.52 -17.93
C VAL A 104 19.43 -23.46 -17.74
N ASP A 105 20.60 -22.87 -17.48
CA ASP A 105 21.83 -23.59 -17.18
C ASP A 105 21.62 -24.61 -16.03
N GLU A 106 22.20 -25.80 -16.16
CA GLU A 106 22.04 -26.89 -15.19
C GLU A 106 22.59 -26.56 -13.79
N GLN A 107 23.50 -25.60 -13.68
CA GLN A 107 24.09 -25.15 -12.42
C GLN A 107 23.20 -24.14 -11.68
N VAL A 108 22.14 -23.62 -12.33
CA VAL A 108 21.24 -22.62 -11.76
C VAL A 108 19.94 -23.28 -11.28
N ALA A 109 19.71 -23.21 -9.96
CA ALA A 109 18.45 -23.66 -9.40
C ALA A 109 17.29 -22.75 -9.83
N PHE A 110 16.15 -23.34 -10.20
CA PHE A 110 14.92 -22.57 -10.46
C PHE A 110 14.50 -21.68 -9.29
N ALA A 111 14.82 -22.08 -8.05
CA ALA A 111 14.58 -21.24 -6.87
C ALA A 111 15.30 -19.87 -6.99
N ALA A 112 16.54 -19.83 -7.50
CA ALA A 112 17.29 -18.59 -7.68
C ALA A 112 16.65 -17.69 -8.74
N VAL A 113 16.18 -18.27 -9.84
CA VAL A 113 15.43 -17.54 -10.88
C VAL A 113 14.13 -17.00 -10.30
N THR A 114 13.38 -17.84 -9.60
CA THR A 114 12.12 -17.47 -8.94
C THR A 114 12.31 -16.33 -7.95
N GLU A 115 13.29 -16.43 -7.05
CA GLU A 115 13.60 -15.38 -6.07
C GLU A 115 13.99 -14.07 -6.76
N TYR A 116 14.79 -14.11 -7.83
CA TYR A 116 15.14 -12.92 -8.59
C TYR A 116 13.91 -12.26 -9.22
N VAL A 117 13.07 -13.03 -9.93
CA VAL A 117 11.87 -12.50 -10.59
C VAL A 117 10.90 -11.94 -9.58
N VAL A 118 10.63 -12.68 -8.50
CA VAL A 118 9.76 -12.22 -7.41
C VAL A 118 10.31 -10.94 -6.79
N ARG A 119 11.62 -10.87 -6.52
CA ARG A 119 12.26 -9.66 -6.00
C ARG A 119 12.16 -8.50 -6.98
N GLN A 120 12.44 -8.68 -8.26
CA GLN A 120 12.39 -7.59 -9.26
C GLN A 120 10.96 -7.11 -9.52
N VAL A 121 10.00 -8.01 -9.70
CA VAL A 121 8.58 -7.63 -9.83
C VAL A 121 8.10 -6.90 -8.57
N SER A 122 8.52 -7.35 -7.38
CA SER A 122 8.23 -6.68 -6.11
C SER A 122 8.99 -5.36 -5.96
N THR A 123 10.21 -5.24 -6.50
CA THR A 123 11.07 -4.04 -6.45
C THR A 123 10.63 -3.00 -7.49
N GLU A 124 10.01 -3.38 -8.59
CA GLU A 124 9.33 -2.43 -9.48
C GLU A 124 7.99 -1.97 -8.87
N ARG A 125 7.26 -2.87 -8.19
CA ARG A 125 6.07 -2.52 -7.38
C ARG A 125 6.40 -1.58 -6.22
N THR A 126 7.54 -1.82 -5.58
CA THR A 126 8.09 -0.99 -4.50
C THR A 126 8.89 0.17 -5.07
N GLY A 127 9.35 0.15 -6.32
CA GLY A 127 10.23 1.16 -6.90
C GLY A 127 9.49 2.43 -7.25
N ASP A 128 8.30 2.31 -7.84
CA ASP A 128 7.40 3.44 -8.03
C ASP A 128 6.89 3.98 -6.67
N LEU A 129 6.57 3.10 -5.73
CA LEU A 129 6.06 3.51 -4.41
C LEU A 129 7.17 4.07 -3.50
N ALA A 130 8.39 3.53 -3.54
CA ALA A 130 9.55 3.94 -2.75
C ALA A 130 10.23 5.17 -3.34
N ALA A 131 10.21 5.36 -4.66
CA ALA A 131 10.60 6.64 -5.27
C ALA A 131 9.63 7.75 -4.87
N VAL A 132 8.31 7.46 -4.85
CA VAL A 132 7.30 8.38 -4.29
C VAL A 132 7.50 8.58 -2.79
N VAL A 133 7.74 7.53 -2.00
CA VAL A 133 7.96 7.59 -0.53
C VAL A 133 9.29 8.25 -0.16
N GLU A 134 10.37 8.11 -0.92
CA GLU A 134 11.68 8.73 -0.65
C GLU A 134 11.71 10.19 -1.12
N ARG A 135 11.04 10.53 -2.24
CA ARG A 135 10.74 11.92 -2.60
C ARG A 135 9.85 12.58 -1.53
N HIS A 136 8.91 11.82 -0.98
CA HIS A 136 8.01 12.24 0.10
C HIS A 136 8.72 12.41 1.45
N ARG A 137 9.61 11.50 1.86
CA ARG A 137 10.41 11.62 3.10
C ARG A 137 11.26 12.88 3.11
N ARG A 138 11.82 13.26 1.94
CA ARG A 138 12.58 14.50 1.77
C ARG A 138 11.70 15.74 1.89
N LEU A 139 10.52 15.75 1.26
CA LEU A 139 9.54 16.85 1.35
C LEU A 139 8.90 16.99 2.74
N MET A 140 8.73 15.89 3.49
CA MET A 140 8.13 15.89 4.84
C MET A 140 9.11 16.25 5.96
N SER A 141 10.42 16.17 5.71
CA SER A 141 11.45 16.53 6.70
C SER A 141 11.69 18.04 6.86
N SER A 142 11.02 18.87 6.05
CA SER A 142 11.21 20.32 6.02
C SER A 142 10.06 21.06 6.73
N GLY A 143 10.17 21.24 8.06
CA GLY A 143 9.41 22.27 8.78
C GLY A 143 8.84 21.86 10.15
N PRO A 144 8.72 22.78 11.14
CA PRO A 144 8.24 22.48 12.50
C PRO A 144 6.74 22.11 12.61
N ALA A 145 6.01 22.08 11.50
CA ALA A 145 4.63 21.64 11.41
C ALA A 145 4.41 21.03 10.02
N GLY A 146 4.70 19.74 9.86
CA GLY A 146 4.55 19.03 8.58
C GLY A 146 3.16 19.24 7.97
N ARG A 147 3.12 19.38 6.64
CA ARG A 147 1.99 19.86 5.80
C ARG A 147 0.76 18.92 5.74
N GLY A 148 0.39 18.25 6.83
CA GLY A 148 -0.83 17.44 6.87
C GLY A 148 -0.76 16.16 6.01
N PRO A 149 -1.88 15.44 5.85
CA PRO A 149 -2.07 14.51 4.74
C PRO A 149 -2.19 15.22 3.38
N ASP A 150 -2.32 16.55 3.37
CA ASP A 150 -2.54 17.37 2.17
C ASP A 150 -1.42 17.20 1.13
N ALA A 151 -0.16 17.11 1.56
CA ALA A 151 0.94 16.89 0.62
C ALA A 151 0.88 15.54 -0.12
N VAL A 152 0.20 14.53 0.43
CA VAL A 152 -0.03 13.25 -0.24
C VAL A 152 -1.22 13.36 -1.21
N LEU A 153 -2.24 14.15 -0.83
CA LEU A 153 -3.41 14.41 -1.67
C LEU A 153 -3.07 15.29 -2.87
N ASP A 154 -2.17 16.26 -2.70
CA ASP A 154 -1.64 17.11 -3.78
C ASP A 154 -1.05 16.25 -4.90
N LEU A 155 -0.32 15.18 -4.56
CA LEU A 155 0.28 14.25 -5.52
C LEU A 155 -0.77 13.41 -6.26
N LEU A 156 -1.83 12.98 -5.58
CA LEU A 156 -2.94 12.30 -6.24
C LEU A 156 -3.59 13.21 -7.28
N GLY A 157 -3.71 14.51 -6.97
CA GLY A 157 -4.22 15.51 -7.90
C GLY A 157 -3.26 15.80 -9.06
N SER A 158 -1.98 16.05 -8.79
CA SER A 158 -1.01 16.49 -9.80
C SER A 158 -0.55 15.40 -10.75
N ASP A 159 -0.29 14.20 -10.22
CA ASP A 159 0.40 13.14 -10.96
C ASP A 159 -0.59 12.10 -11.52
N LEU A 160 -1.75 11.95 -10.89
CA LEU A 160 -2.75 10.92 -11.24
C LEU A 160 -4.11 11.48 -11.66
N ASP A 161 -4.30 12.81 -11.65
CA ASP A 161 -5.57 13.49 -11.92
C ASP A 161 -6.74 12.92 -11.08
N LEU A 162 -6.44 12.56 -9.83
CA LEU A 162 -7.40 11.99 -8.88
C LEU A 162 -7.75 13.00 -7.80
N ARG A 163 -9.05 13.31 -7.73
CA ARG A 163 -9.59 14.11 -6.62
C ARG A 163 -9.85 13.21 -5.42
N ALA A 164 -9.18 13.50 -4.31
CA ALA A 164 -9.24 12.70 -3.11
C ALA A 164 -9.32 13.56 -1.83
N TRP A 165 -9.91 12.97 -0.78
CA TRP A 165 -10.10 13.59 0.53
C TRP A 165 -9.85 12.57 1.63
N VAL A 166 -9.26 13.01 2.74
CA VAL A 166 -9.15 12.23 3.98
C VAL A 166 -10.23 12.71 4.94
N LEU A 167 -11.12 11.81 5.33
CA LEU A 167 -12.22 12.09 6.25
C LEU A 167 -12.06 11.27 7.53
N SER A 168 -12.50 11.83 8.66
CA SER A 168 -12.67 11.07 9.90
C SER A 168 -13.85 10.11 9.82
N ALA A 169 -13.96 9.19 10.78
CA ALA A 169 -15.10 8.31 10.97
C ALA A 169 -16.45 9.03 11.08
N THR A 170 -16.46 10.33 11.38
CA THR A 170 -17.65 11.18 11.47
C THR A 170 -17.85 12.10 10.25
N GLY A 171 -17.03 11.97 9.22
CA GLY A 171 -17.09 12.80 8.01
C GLY A 171 -16.44 14.17 8.17
N ARG A 172 -15.68 14.43 9.23
CA ARG A 172 -14.88 15.66 9.34
C ARG A 172 -13.72 15.59 8.35
N GLU A 173 -13.56 16.64 7.55
CA GLU A 173 -12.45 16.73 6.61
C GLU A 173 -11.13 16.95 7.39
N ILE A 174 -10.17 16.06 7.15
CA ILE A 174 -8.81 16.13 7.72
C ILE A 174 -7.85 16.78 6.72
N GLY A 175 -8.07 16.52 5.43
CA GLY A 175 -7.34 17.07 4.30
C GLY A 175 -8.07 16.73 3.00
N GLY A 176 -7.86 17.51 1.94
CA GLY A 176 -8.66 17.41 0.73
C GLY A 176 -8.07 18.14 -0.46
N SER A 177 -8.53 17.78 -1.66
CA SER A 177 -8.29 18.58 -2.87
C SER A 177 -8.86 20.00 -2.73
N ASP A 178 -8.41 20.93 -3.58
CA ASP A 178 -8.74 22.37 -3.56
C ASP A 178 -10.23 22.73 -3.41
N ARG A 179 -11.14 21.80 -3.70
CA ARG A 179 -12.57 21.97 -3.49
C ARG A 179 -13.06 21.09 -2.31
N PRO A 180 -13.50 21.68 -1.20
CA PRO A 180 -14.02 20.92 -0.06
C PRO A 180 -15.34 20.23 -0.43
N LEU A 181 -15.58 19.07 0.17
CA LEU A 181 -16.82 18.32 -0.06
C LEU A 181 -17.99 18.95 0.73
N PRO A 182 -19.20 19.04 0.13
CA PRO A 182 -20.41 19.44 0.84
C PRO A 182 -20.62 18.61 2.12
N ALA A 183 -21.11 19.24 3.18
CA ALA A 183 -21.27 18.58 4.48
C ALA A 183 -22.18 17.34 4.43
N ALA A 184 -23.27 17.41 3.67
CA ALA A 184 -24.18 16.29 3.46
C ALA A 184 -23.46 15.09 2.81
N LEU A 185 -22.69 15.35 1.75
CA LEU A 185 -21.90 14.32 1.06
C LEU A 185 -20.86 13.68 2.00
N ARG A 186 -20.17 14.48 2.83
CA ARG A 186 -19.22 13.94 3.81
C ARG A 186 -19.88 13.02 4.84
N ALA A 187 -21.10 13.37 5.28
CA ALA A 187 -21.87 12.54 6.21
C ALA A 187 -22.29 11.21 5.55
N ASP A 188 -22.74 11.24 4.30
CA ASP A 188 -23.12 10.04 3.55
C ASP A 188 -21.94 9.07 3.37
N LEU A 189 -20.77 9.60 2.98
CA LEU A 189 -19.55 8.81 2.82
C LEU A 189 -19.09 8.19 4.14
N ALA A 190 -19.19 8.93 5.25
CA ALA A 190 -18.85 8.41 6.58
C ALA A 190 -19.81 7.28 7.01
N GLY A 191 -21.11 7.46 6.79
CA GLY A 191 -22.11 6.43 7.07
C GLY A 191 -21.87 5.15 6.26
N ALA A 192 -21.55 5.29 4.97
CA ALA A 192 -21.20 4.18 4.09
C ALA A 192 -19.94 3.43 4.56
N GLN A 193 -18.89 4.17 4.96
CA GLN A 193 -17.66 3.57 5.50
C GLN A 193 -17.93 2.77 6.78
N GLN A 194 -18.73 3.32 7.71
CA GLN A 194 -19.08 2.64 8.95
C GLN A 194 -19.93 1.38 8.70
N ALA A 195 -20.83 1.41 7.71
CA ALA A 195 -21.60 0.24 7.31
C ALA A 195 -20.69 -0.85 6.69
N ALA A 196 -19.72 -0.44 5.86
CA ALA A 196 -18.76 -1.35 5.25
C ALA A 196 -17.82 -1.98 6.29
N ALA A 197 -17.33 -1.21 7.25
CA ALA A 197 -16.50 -1.70 8.35
C ALA A 197 -17.21 -2.76 9.20
N ARG A 198 -18.51 -2.59 9.46
CA ARG A 198 -19.34 -3.57 10.20
C ARG A 198 -19.57 -4.88 9.45
N THR A 199 -19.52 -4.86 8.12
CA THR A 199 -19.82 -6.01 7.26
C THR A 199 -18.58 -6.74 6.76
N ALA A 200 -17.38 -6.33 7.23
CA ALA A 200 -16.08 -6.90 6.86
C ALA A 200 -15.87 -7.05 5.35
N ARG A 201 -16.46 -6.16 4.54
CA ARG A 201 -16.34 -6.19 3.09
C ARG A 201 -14.89 -5.90 2.66
N PRO A 202 -14.41 -6.48 1.55
CA PRO A 202 -13.14 -6.10 0.96
C PRO A 202 -13.18 -4.66 0.42
N SER A 203 -12.11 -3.91 0.62
CA SER A 203 -11.90 -2.57 0.03
C SER A 203 -11.41 -2.67 -1.42
N PRO A 204 -11.70 -1.69 -2.30
CA PRO A 204 -12.39 -0.42 -2.03
C PRO A 204 -13.92 -0.54 -1.93
N HIS A 205 -14.55 0.35 -1.16
CA HIS A 205 -16.01 0.42 -1.08
C HIS A 205 -16.55 1.47 -2.05
N ARG A 206 -17.33 1.02 -3.03
CA ARG A 206 -18.01 1.90 -3.99
C ARG A 206 -19.23 2.53 -3.33
N VAL A 207 -19.34 3.84 -3.39
CA VAL A 207 -20.50 4.62 -2.94
C VAL A 207 -20.95 5.52 -4.06
N ALA A 208 -22.14 5.26 -4.59
CA ALA A 208 -22.79 6.14 -5.57
C ALA A 208 -23.63 7.17 -4.83
N VAL A 209 -23.37 8.46 -5.06
CA VAL A 209 -24.13 9.55 -4.42
C VAL A 209 -24.98 10.27 -5.45
N GLN A 210 -26.25 10.52 -5.10
CA GLN A 210 -27.17 11.23 -5.98
C GLN A 210 -26.67 12.65 -6.27
N GLY A 211 -26.44 12.96 -7.54
CA GLY A 211 -25.93 14.26 -7.98
C GLY A 211 -24.44 14.53 -7.72
N GLY A 212 -23.70 13.58 -7.13
CA GLY A 212 -22.30 13.75 -6.68
C GLY A 212 -21.26 12.84 -7.36
N GLY A 213 -21.69 11.88 -8.17
CA GLY A 213 -20.80 10.89 -8.81
C GLY A 213 -20.48 9.69 -7.91
N THR A 214 -19.56 8.84 -8.37
CA THR A 214 -19.12 7.64 -7.65
C THR A 214 -17.86 7.92 -6.85
N PHE A 215 -17.85 7.49 -5.59
CA PHE A 215 -16.69 7.52 -4.71
C PHE A 215 -16.21 6.11 -4.39
N SER A 216 -14.90 5.96 -4.29
CA SER A 216 -14.25 4.74 -3.80
C SER A 216 -13.57 5.03 -2.47
N LEU A 217 -13.94 4.26 -1.45
CA LEU A 217 -13.45 4.45 -0.08
C LEU A 217 -12.38 3.42 0.27
N PHE A 218 -11.27 3.90 0.83
CA PHE A 218 -10.16 3.10 1.31
C PHE A 218 -9.96 3.36 2.80
N PRO A 219 -9.98 2.33 3.66
CA PRO A 219 -9.74 2.51 5.09
C PRO A 219 -8.28 2.95 5.33
N VAL A 220 -8.09 3.97 6.16
CA VAL A 220 -6.77 4.41 6.64
C VAL A 220 -6.57 3.75 8.00
N ARG A 221 -6.10 2.50 7.98
CA ARG A 221 -5.85 1.71 9.20
C ARG A 221 -4.37 1.70 9.52
N ALA A 222 -4.06 2.12 10.74
CA ALA A 222 -2.80 1.77 11.38
C ALA A 222 -2.78 0.26 11.64
N ASP A 223 -1.59 -0.34 11.62
CA ASP A 223 -1.44 -1.75 11.99
C ASP A 223 -1.94 -1.90 13.44
N ALA A 224 -3.03 -2.62 13.62
CA ALA A 224 -3.76 -2.69 14.87
C ALA A 224 -3.00 -3.56 15.86
N GLY A 225 -1.94 -3.00 16.45
CA GLY A 225 -1.28 -3.59 17.61
C GLY A 225 -2.25 -3.61 18.79
N ALA A 226 -2.84 -4.78 19.06
CA ALA A 226 -3.43 -5.23 20.33
C ALA A 226 -4.14 -4.18 21.24
N GLY A 227 -4.83 -3.20 20.65
CA GLY A 227 -5.58 -2.16 21.34
C GLY A 227 -7.09 -2.36 21.20
N ASP A 228 -7.86 -1.79 22.14
CA ASP A 228 -9.32 -1.88 22.21
C ASP A 228 -9.97 -1.47 20.87
N ILE A 229 -10.51 -2.47 20.17
CA ILE A 229 -11.14 -2.35 18.85
C ILE A 229 -12.28 -1.31 18.86
N ARG A 230 -12.89 -1.01 20.02
CA ARG A 230 -13.94 0.00 20.14
C ARG A 230 -13.42 1.44 20.16
N ALA A 231 -12.17 1.66 20.60
CA ALA A 231 -11.56 2.99 20.61
C ALA A 231 -11.06 3.43 19.21
N THR A 232 -10.75 2.47 18.33
CA THR A 232 -10.25 2.73 16.97
C THR A 232 -11.36 3.15 16.00
N VAL A 233 -12.57 2.60 16.07
CA VAL A 233 -13.64 2.89 15.08
C VAL A 233 -14.03 4.38 15.00
N LEU A 234 -14.03 5.09 16.14
CA LEU A 234 -14.41 6.52 16.18
C LEU A 234 -13.26 7.47 15.86
N SER A 235 -12.02 6.98 15.89
CA SER A 235 -10.83 7.74 15.57
C SER A 235 -10.33 7.46 14.14
N ASP A 236 -10.82 6.37 13.52
CA ASP A 236 -10.46 5.94 12.17
C ASP A 236 -10.65 7.02 11.11
N TRP A 237 -9.71 7.04 10.16
CA TRP A 237 -9.78 7.86 8.97
C TRP A 237 -10.07 6.98 7.76
N PHE A 238 -10.55 7.58 6.69
CA PHE A 238 -10.66 6.92 5.40
C PHE A 238 -10.33 7.90 4.28
N LEU A 239 -9.78 7.36 3.20
CA LEU A 239 -9.52 8.07 1.96
C LEU A 239 -10.71 7.89 1.05
N ALA A 240 -11.34 8.99 0.65
CA ALA A 240 -12.40 9.03 -0.34
C ALA A 240 -11.83 9.55 -1.66
N VAL A 241 -11.94 8.75 -2.73
CA VAL A 241 -11.51 9.13 -4.08
C VAL A 241 -12.74 9.31 -4.95
N ALA A 242 -12.90 10.45 -5.61
CA ALA A 242 -14.01 10.72 -6.55
C ALA A 242 -13.78 10.00 -7.89
N ALA A 243 -13.74 8.68 -7.82
CA ALA A 243 -13.64 7.81 -8.96
C ALA A 243 -14.27 6.46 -8.66
N ASP A 244 -14.59 5.76 -9.73
CA ASP A 244 -15.02 4.38 -9.66
C ASP A 244 -13.84 3.43 -9.80
N ALA A 245 -13.26 3.03 -8.66
CA ALA A 245 -12.07 2.19 -8.62
C ALA A 245 -12.38 0.69 -8.63
N GLY A 246 -13.66 0.28 -8.62
CA GLY A 246 -14.04 -1.14 -8.51
C GLY A 246 -13.54 -2.01 -9.68
N GLU A 247 -13.29 -1.40 -10.84
CA GLU A 247 -12.85 -2.07 -12.07
C GLU A 247 -11.39 -1.73 -12.42
N TRP A 248 -10.68 -1.04 -11.53
CA TRP A 248 -9.30 -0.64 -11.80
C TRP A 248 -8.36 -1.85 -11.77
N PRO A 249 -7.26 -1.81 -12.55
CA PRO A 249 -6.18 -2.78 -12.44
C PRO A 249 -5.65 -2.84 -11.00
N ALA A 250 -5.23 -4.02 -10.57
CA ALA A 250 -4.71 -4.26 -9.22
C ALA A 250 -3.57 -3.29 -8.87
N GLU A 251 -2.72 -2.95 -9.86
CA GLU A 251 -1.67 -1.93 -9.79
C GLU A 251 -2.16 -0.61 -9.18
N ARG A 252 -3.26 -0.09 -9.71
CA ARG A 252 -3.78 1.23 -9.36
C ARG A 252 -4.48 1.20 -8.01
N LEU A 253 -5.10 0.08 -7.67
CA LEU A 253 -5.66 -0.18 -6.35
C LEU A 253 -4.58 -0.31 -5.28
N ASP A 254 -3.47 -0.96 -5.59
CA ASP A 254 -2.32 -1.10 -4.69
C ASP A 254 -1.68 0.26 -4.39
N LEU A 255 -1.57 1.13 -5.39
CA LEU A 255 -1.08 2.50 -5.20
C LEU A 255 -1.95 3.28 -4.21
N LEU A 256 -3.28 3.25 -4.39
CA LEU A 256 -4.20 3.94 -3.48
C LEU A 256 -4.20 3.34 -2.07
N ARG A 257 -4.04 2.01 -1.96
CA ARG A 257 -3.83 1.34 -0.66
C ARG A 257 -2.51 1.78 0.00
N GLY A 258 -1.43 1.88 -0.76
CA GLY A 258 -0.14 2.39 -0.28
C GLY A 258 -0.24 3.83 0.22
N VAL A 259 -0.99 4.69 -0.49
CA VAL A 259 -1.27 6.06 -0.05
C VAL A 259 -2.09 6.08 1.24
N ALA A 260 -3.14 5.28 1.34
CA ALA A 260 -3.92 5.15 2.58
C ALA A 260 -3.04 4.70 3.76
N GLN A 261 -2.12 3.74 3.54
CA GLN A 261 -1.18 3.28 4.55
C GLN A 261 -0.22 4.39 5.00
N LEU A 262 0.29 5.19 4.06
CA LEU A 262 1.17 6.31 4.36
C LEU A 262 0.48 7.37 5.23
N ILE A 263 -0.78 7.68 4.92
CA ILE A 263 -1.61 8.59 5.73
C ILE A 263 -1.81 8.01 7.14
N ALA A 264 -1.97 6.69 7.27
CA ALA A 264 -2.11 6.02 8.57
C ALA A 264 -0.84 6.17 9.43
N VAL A 265 0.35 5.94 8.85
CA VAL A 265 1.62 6.09 9.56
C VAL A 265 1.83 7.52 10.07
N GLU A 266 1.47 8.53 9.27
CA GLU A 266 1.58 9.93 9.68
C GLU A 266 0.56 10.29 10.77
N ARG A 267 -0.65 9.73 10.69
CA ARG A 267 -1.65 9.86 11.75
C ARG A 267 -1.09 9.31 13.06
N ASP A 268 -0.52 8.11 13.06
CA ASP A 268 0.04 7.48 14.27
C ASP A 268 1.16 8.32 14.87
N ARG A 269 2.06 8.86 14.04
CA ARG A 269 3.12 9.76 14.51
C ARG A 269 2.54 11.01 15.19
N ARG A 270 1.51 11.63 14.59
CA ARG A 270 0.83 12.80 15.17
C ARG A 270 0.07 12.45 16.43
N GLU A 271 -0.59 11.30 16.47
CA GLU A 271 -1.30 10.81 17.65
C GLU A 271 -0.35 10.49 18.79
N ALA A 272 0.81 9.87 18.51
CA ALA A 272 1.87 9.62 19.49
C ALA A 272 2.43 10.92 20.07
N ALA A 273 2.73 11.91 19.22
CA ALA A 273 3.17 13.23 19.67
C ALA A 273 2.10 13.93 20.55
N ARG A 274 0.82 13.85 20.15
CA ARG A 274 -0.30 14.39 20.94
C ARG A 274 -0.54 13.60 22.23
N ALA A 275 -0.29 12.29 22.25
CA ALA A 275 -0.45 11.44 23.43
C ALA A 275 0.54 11.83 24.52
N VAL A 276 1.81 12.07 24.15
CA VAL A 276 2.81 12.60 25.08
C VAL A 276 2.36 13.94 25.66
N ARG A 277 1.93 14.88 24.79
CA ARG A 277 1.42 16.18 25.23
C ARG A 277 0.21 16.07 26.16
N ARG A 278 -0.76 15.22 25.82
CA ARG A 278 -1.98 14.98 26.62
C ARG A 278 -1.63 14.40 27.98
N ARG A 279 -0.76 13.39 28.04
CA ARG A 279 -0.29 12.80 29.30
C ARG A 279 0.35 13.86 30.21
N LEU A 280 1.25 14.68 29.67
CA LEU A 280 1.88 15.77 30.42
C LEU A 280 0.86 16.80 30.92
N ALA A 281 -0.13 17.14 30.09
CA ALA A 281 -1.20 18.05 30.48
C ALA A 281 -2.08 17.45 31.58
N THR A 282 -2.47 16.17 31.47
CA THR A 282 -3.23 15.46 32.49
C THR A 282 -2.50 15.43 33.83
N GLU A 283 -1.20 15.14 33.85
CA GLU A 283 -0.41 15.16 35.09
C GLU A 283 -0.41 16.56 35.75
N VAL A 284 -0.37 17.64 34.96
CA VAL A 284 -0.51 19.01 35.49
C VAL A 284 -1.92 19.28 36.00
N PHE A 285 -2.96 18.82 35.29
CA PHE A 285 -4.34 18.95 35.72
C PHE A 285 -4.60 18.23 37.04
N GLU A 286 -4.09 17.00 37.20
CA GLU A 286 -4.22 16.23 38.44
C GLU A 286 -3.53 16.92 39.62
N LEU A 287 -2.35 17.52 39.42
CA LEU A 287 -1.67 18.31 40.46
C LEU A 287 -2.49 19.55 40.87
N VAL A 288 -3.09 20.25 39.89
CA VAL A 288 -3.93 21.42 40.16
C VAL A 288 -5.23 21.01 40.86
N ALA A 289 -5.88 19.94 40.40
CA ALA A 289 -7.13 19.43 40.98
C ALA A 289 -6.92 18.87 42.41
N GLY A 290 -5.77 18.24 42.66
CA GLY A 290 -5.36 17.74 43.97
C GLY A 290 -4.89 18.82 44.95
N GLY A 291 -4.83 20.08 44.54
CA GLY A 291 -4.40 21.19 45.40
C GLY A 291 -2.90 21.17 45.73
N ALA A 292 -2.06 20.66 44.83
CA ALA A 292 -0.61 20.59 45.04
C ALA A 292 0.01 21.99 45.27
N PRO A 293 1.14 22.09 46.01
CA PRO A 293 1.81 23.36 46.25
C PRO A 293 2.21 24.07 44.94
N PRO A 294 2.12 25.42 44.86
CA PRO A 294 2.47 26.16 43.64
C PRO A 294 3.89 25.88 43.10
N ALA A 295 4.84 25.58 43.98
CA ALA A 295 6.22 25.24 43.60
C ALA A 295 6.30 23.93 42.78
N GLU A 296 5.48 22.93 43.13
CA GLU A 296 5.42 21.63 42.47
C GLU A 296 4.72 21.73 41.11
N ILE A 297 3.58 22.44 41.05
CA ILE A 297 2.87 22.76 39.80
C ILE A 297 3.81 23.52 38.85
N GLY A 298 4.52 24.53 39.37
CA GLY A 298 5.48 25.31 38.61
C GLY A 298 6.66 24.48 38.08
N ALA A 299 7.18 23.53 38.87
CA ALA A 299 8.23 22.63 38.42
C ALA A 299 7.75 21.69 37.30
N ARG A 300 6.55 21.13 37.42
CA ARG A 300 5.96 20.25 36.40
C ARG A 300 5.66 20.99 35.09
N LEU A 301 5.14 22.21 35.17
CA LEU A 301 4.90 23.10 34.03
C LEU A 301 6.19 23.44 33.29
N ARG A 302 7.27 23.83 34.01
CA ARG A 302 8.58 24.09 33.41
C ARG A 302 9.13 22.86 32.69
N ALA A 303 9.05 21.69 33.32
CA ALA A 303 9.49 20.43 32.71
C ALA A 303 8.68 20.04 31.46
N ALA A 304 7.38 20.36 31.43
CA ALA A 304 6.51 20.06 30.29
C ALA A 304 6.50 21.16 29.21
N THR A 305 7.03 22.35 29.49
CA THR A 305 7.02 23.52 28.61
C THR A 305 7.56 23.22 27.20
N PRO A 306 8.70 22.53 27.00
CA PRO A 306 9.22 22.27 25.65
C PRO A 306 8.27 21.45 24.77
N VAL A 307 7.40 20.64 25.38
CA VAL A 307 6.45 19.77 24.69
C VAL A 307 5.07 20.42 24.55
N LEU A 308 4.64 21.18 25.56
CA LEU A 308 3.34 21.87 25.58
C LEU A 308 3.36 23.15 24.72
N VAL A 309 4.48 23.86 24.68
CA VAL A 309 4.65 25.13 23.97
C VAL A 309 5.97 25.11 23.20
N PRO A 310 6.04 24.35 22.09
CA PRO A 310 7.27 24.26 21.30
C PRO A 310 7.62 25.61 20.67
N GLY A 311 8.90 25.97 20.65
CA GLY A 311 9.42 27.17 19.97
C GLY A 311 9.48 28.45 20.81
N VAL A 312 9.21 28.40 22.12
CA VAL A 312 9.38 29.56 23.00
C VAL A 312 10.81 29.59 23.55
N ALA A 313 11.54 30.68 23.29
CA ALA A 313 12.93 30.86 23.71
C ALA A 313 13.07 31.25 25.20
N GLU A 314 12.04 31.87 25.78
CA GLU A 314 11.97 32.21 27.20
C GLU A 314 10.93 31.34 27.92
N VAL A 315 11.16 31.05 29.20
CA VAL A 315 10.18 30.29 30.00
C VAL A 315 8.91 31.14 30.14
N PRO A 316 7.75 30.72 29.60
CA PRO A 316 6.53 31.51 29.67
C PRO A 316 6.11 31.68 31.14
N GLN A 317 5.61 32.88 31.48
CA GLN A 317 4.94 33.10 32.75
C GLN A 317 3.58 32.41 32.70
N TRP A 318 3.32 31.51 33.66
CA TRP A 318 2.09 30.75 33.74
C TRP A 318 1.19 31.34 34.83
N GLN A 319 -0.04 31.70 34.46
CA GLN A 319 -1.11 32.02 35.41
C GLN A 319 -2.17 30.93 35.31
N VAL A 320 -2.37 30.18 36.40
CA VAL A 320 -3.40 29.13 36.48
C VAL A 320 -4.62 29.73 37.18
N VAL A 321 -5.75 29.78 36.47
CA VAL A 321 -7.05 30.20 37.03
C VAL A 321 -7.90 28.96 37.20
N VAL A 322 -8.28 28.65 38.44
CA VAL A 322 -9.19 27.55 38.76
C VAL A 322 -10.56 28.13 39.02
N ALA A 323 -11.56 27.66 38.29
CA ALA A 323 -12.97 28.03 38.49
C ALA A 323 -13.78 26.75 38.72
N ARG A 324 -14.74 26.82 39.64
CA ARG A 324 -15.73 25.76 39.86
C ARG A 324 -17.02 26.17 39.16
N VAL A 325 -17.59 25.25 38.38
CA VAL A 325 -18.91 25.44 37.79
C VAL A 325 -19.96 25.00 38.80
N ASP A 326 -20.70 25.95 39.36
CA ASP A 326 -21.84 25.68 40.23
C ASP A 326 -23.10 25.57 39.35
N TRP A 327 -23.60 24.35 39.16
CA TRP A 327 -24.86 24.11 38.49
C TRP A 327 -26.00 24.53 39.43
N ALA A 328 -26.87 25.42 38.96
CA ALA A 328 -28.07 25.80 39.71
C ALA A 328 -29.01 24.59 39.79
N GLY A 329 -29.03 23.91 40.95
CA GLY A 329 -29.96 22.82 41.21
C GLY A 329 -29.35 21.50 41.69
N GLY A 330 -28.24 21.49 42.44
CA GLY A 330 -27.89 20.40 43.39
C GLY A 330 -27.60 18.99 42.85
N GLU A 331 -27.95 18.66 41.62
CA GLU A 331 -27.67 17.39 40.96
C GLU A 331 -26.59 17.64 39.90
N ALA A 332 -25.38 17.17 40.20
CA ALA A 332 -24.40 16.89 39.17
C ALA A 332 -24.93 15.74 38.28
N PRO A 333 -24.60 15.71 36.98
CA PRO A 333 -24.90 14.57 36.12
C PRO A 333 -24.20 13.29 36.58
#